data_AF-A0A7J4RXV2-F1
#
_entry.id   AF-A0A7J4RXV2-F1
#
_cell.length_a   1.000
_cell.length_b   1.000
_cell.length_c   1.000
_cell.angle_alpha   90.00
_cell.angle_beta   90.00
_cell.angle_gamma   90.00
#
_symmetry.space_group_name_H-M   'P 1'
#
loop_
_entity.id
_entity.type
_entity.pdbx_description
1 polymer ?
#
loop_
_entity_poly.entity_id
_entity_poly.type
_entity_poly.pdbx_seq_one_letter_code
_entity_poly.pdbx_strand_id
1 'polypeptide(L)'
;MDGMSVTDWVSHEPKSEWEVMMKKVAEFHHKHDFAGKNGHDMGYRIALTVEELGELSAAITKGKPLAECAEEMADILILLMGHSIAMKLDLKDAFEMKYKRIMQREALTGRLGVRVTEYQNSD
;
A
#
# COMPACT_ATOMS: atom_id res chain seq x y z
N MET A 1 -8.02 -14.19 -4.97
CA MET A 1 -7.11 -13.60 -3.95
C MET A 1 -8.02 -12.81 -3.04
N ASP A 2 -8.75 -13.51 -2.19
CA ASP A 2 -9.84 -12.92 -1.44
C ASP A 2 -9.31 -12.62 -0.05
N GLY A 3 -9.38 -11.34 0.34
CA GLY A 3 -8.95 -10.85 1.63
C GLY A 3 -10.07 -10.88 2.67
N MET A 4 -9.67 -10.72 3.92
CA MET A 4 -10.58 -10.60 5.07
C MET A 4 -11.31 -9.26 5.07
N SER A 5 -12.56 -9.24 5.52
CA SER A 5 -13.29 -7.99 5.76
C SER A 5 -12.78 -7.25 7.00
N VAL A 6 -13.25 -6.02 7.24
CA VAL A 6 -12.91 -5.25 8.46
C VAL A 6 -13.24 -6.04 9.72
N THR A 7 -14.44 -6.62 9.80
CA THR A 7 -14.90 -7.35 10.99
C THR A 7 -14.12 -8.64 11.20
N ASP A 8 -13.73 -9.30 10.11
CA ASP A 8 -12.90 -10.51 10.17
C ASP A 8 -11.51 -10.16 10.71
N TRP A 9 -10.88 -9.08 10.21
CA TRP A 9 -9.57 -8.62 10.70
C TRP A 9 -9.59 -8.20 12.17
N VAL A 10 -10.63 -7.48 12.62
CA VAL A 10 -10.78 -7.07 14.02
C VAL A 10 -10.87 -8.29 14.94
N SER A 11 -11.57 -9.34 14.49
CA SER A 11 -11.76 -10.58 15.26
C SER A 11 -10.58 -11.55 15.13
N HIS A 12 -9.64 -11.30 14.21
CA HIS A 12 -8.53 -12.18 13.88
C HIS A 12 -7.47 -12.19 15.00
N GLU A 13 -6.93 -13.36 15.32
CA GLU A 13 -5.74 -13.47 16.17
C GLU A 13 -4.48 -13.46 15.28
N PRO A 14 -3.69 -12.37 15.28
CA PRO A 14 -2.57 -12.22 14.36
C PRO A 14 -1.43 -13.19 14.68
N LYS A 15 -0.89 -13.85 13.66
CA LYS A 15 0.20 -14.82 13.76
C LYS A 15 1.54 -14.31 13.21
N SER A 16 1.54 -13.10 12.65
CA SER A 16 2.71 -12.47 12.03
C SER A 16 2.68 -10.96 12.21
N GLU A 17 3.83 -10.30 12.07
CA GLU A 17 3.93 -8.83 12.14
C GLU A 17 3.06 -8.14 11.07
N TRP A 18 2.98 -8.73 9.87
CA TRP A 18 2.08 -8.27 8.82
C TRP A 18 0.61 -8.29 9.27
N GLU A 19 0.17 -9.41 9.86
CA GLU A 19 -1.20 -9.53 10.38
C GLU A 19 -1.47 -8.56 11.54
N VAL A 20 -0.47 -8.31 12.39
CA VAL A 20 -0.57 -7.28 13.44
C VAL A 20 -0.80 -5.90 12.82
N MET A 21 -0.07 -5.55 11.76
CA MET A 21 -0.25 -4.27 11.07
C MET A 21 -1.62 -4.18 10.40
N MET A 22 -2.04 -5.21 9.65
CA MET A 22 -3.35 -5.26 9.00
C MET A 22 -4.49 -5.14 10.01
N LYS A 23 -4.39 -5.83 11.15
CA LYS A 23 -5.38 -5.73 12.24
C LYS A 23 -5.48 -4.30 12.80
N LYS A 24 -4.35 -3.62 13.04
CA LYS A 24 -4.35 -2.21 13.50
C LYS A 24 -5.05 -1.28 12.51
N VAL A 25 -4.81 -1.44 11.20
CA VAL A 25 -5.49 -0.63 10.17
C VAL A 25 -6.99 -0.97 10.10
N ALA A 26 -7.37 -2.23 10.26
CA ALA A 26 -8.77 -2.64 10.33
C ALA A 26 -9.49 -2.10 11.57
N GLU A 27 -8.83 -2.10 12.74
CA GLU A 27 -9.34 -1.49 13.97
C GLU A 27 -9.55 0.02 13.79
N PHE A 28 -8.64 0.70 13.07
CA PHE A 28 -8.81 2.11 12.70
C PHE A 28 -10.03 2.31 11.80
N HIS A 29 -10.20 1.50 10.76
CA HIS A 29 -11.38 1.53 9.90
C HIS A 29 -12.68 1.28 10.66
N HIS A 30 -12.67 0.32 11.59
CA HIS A 30 -13.82 -0.04 12.41
C HIS A 30 -14.19 1.08 13.39
N LYS A 31 -13.20 1.61 14.12
CA LYS A 31 -13.35 2.70 15.10
C LYS A 31 -14.01 3.94 14.49
N HIS A 32 -13.66 4.26 13.25
CA HIS A 32 -14.17 5.47 12.58
C HIS A 32 -15.38 5.21 11.67
N ASP A 33 -15.80 3.95 11.52
CA ASP A 33 -16.88 3.52 10.62
C ASP A 33 -16.68 4.03 9.17
N PHE A 34 -15.48 3.80 8.62
CA PHE A 34 -15.19 4.25 7.25
C PHE A 34 -16.09 3.58 6.21
N ALA A 35 -16.50 2.34 6.44
CA ALA A 35 -17.44 1.65 5.54
C ALA A 35 -18.80 2.37 5.48
N GLY A 36 -19.35 2.79 6.63
CA GLY A 36 -20.61 3.52 6.71
C GLY A 36 -20.52 5.00 6.30
N LYS A 37 -19.31 5.56 6.17
CA LYS A 37 -19.07 7.00 5.93
C LYS A 37 -18.33 7.29 4.62
N ASN A 38 -18.56 6.50 3.58
CA ASN A 38 -17.95 6.68 2.24
C ASN A 38 -16.41 6.51 2.21
N GLY A 39 -15.76 6.13 3.31
CA GLY A 39 -14.31 5.91 3.39
C GLY A 39 -13.82 4.66 2.65
N HIS A 40 -14.73 3.82 2.17
CA HIS A 40 -14.42 2.67 1.31
C HIS A 40 -14.73 2.94 -0.18
N ASP A 41 -15.19 4.13 -0.53
CA ASP A 41 -15.30 4.53 -1.94
C ASP A 41 -13.90 4.64 -2.57
N MET A 42 -13.68 3.94 -3.68
CA MET A 42 -12.35 3.84 -4.28
C MET A 42 -11.90 5.14 -4.93
N GLY A 43 -12.82 6.00 -5.38
CA GLY A 43 -12.49 7.33 -5.88
C GLY A 43 -11.94 8.21 -4.76
N TYR A 44 -12.62 8.23 -3.62
CA TYR A 44 -12.18 8.94 -2.42
C TYR A 44 -10.84 8.41 -1.89
N ARG A 45 -10.67 7.09 -1.81
CA ARG A 45 -9.41 6.49 -1.33
C ARG A 45 -8.21 6.81 -2.23
N ILE A 46 -8.40 6.82 -3.56
CA ILE A 46 -7.36 7.26 -4.49
C ILE A 46 -7.05 8.75 -4.31
N ALA A 47 -8.06 9.61 -4.07
CA ALA A 47 -7.83 11.02 -3.80
C ALA A 47 -6.95 11.24 -2.57
N LEU A 48 -7.21 10.54 -1.45
CA LEU A 48 -6.34 10.57 -0.27
C LEU A 48 -4.92 10.10 -0.58
N THR A 49 -4.77 9.05 -1.39
CA THR A 49 -3.42 8.57 -1.77
C THR A 49 -2.64 9.59 -2.59
N VAL A 50 -3.33 10.33 -3.46
CA VAL A 50 -2.71 11.40 -4.24
C VAL A 50 -2.27 12.57 -3.36
N GLU A 51 -3.04 12.88 -2.31
CA GLU A 51 -2.68 13.88 -1.30
C GLU A 51 -1.38 13.51 -0.59
N GLU A 52 -1.29 12.31 0.02
CA GLU A 52 -0.07 11.86 0.72
C GLU A 52 1.14 11.71 -0.21
N LEU A 53 0.93 11.32 -1.47
CA LEU A 53 2.00 11.33 -2.48
C LEU A 53 2.53 12.74 -2.75
N GLY A 54 1.65 13.75 -2.69
CA GLY A 54 2.02 15.15 -2.77
C GLY A 54 2.86 15.59 -1.57
N GLU A 55 2.49 15.16 -0.37
CA GLU A 55 3.21 15.44 0.87
C GLU A 55 4.60 14.78 0.87
N LEU A 56 4.70 13.48 0.55
CA LEU A 56 5.98 12.79 0.35
C LEU A 56 6.87 13.48 -0.69
N SER A 57 6.30 13.86 -1.84
CA SER A 57 7.03 14.57 -2.89
C SER A 57 7.57 15.92 -2.38
N ALA A 58 6.76 16.66 -1.62
CA ALA A 58 7.17 17.91 -1.01
C ALA A 58 8.26 17.70 0.05
N ALA A 59 8.16 16.66 0.88
CA ALA A 59 9.16 16.33 1.89
C ALA A 59 10.53 16.05 1.26
N ILE A 60 10.57 15.21 0.22
CA ILE A 60 11.79 14.86 -0.52
C ILE A 60 12.37 16.09 -1.24
N THR A 61 11.57 16.78 -2.06
CA THR A 61 12.07 17.85 -2.94
C THR A 61 12.51 19.09 -2.18
N LYS A 62 11.96 19.32 -0.98
CA LYS A 62 12.34 20.44 -0.11
C LYS A 62 13.44 20.06 0.89
N GLY A 63 13.99 18.85 0.82
CA GLY A 63 15.07 18.40 1.70
C GLY A 63 14.66 18.37 3.18
N LYS A 64 13.43 17.95 3.48
CA LYS A 64 12.96 17.82 4.85
C LYS A 64 13.74 16.73 5.61
N PRO A 65 13.74 16.76 6.96
CA PRO A 65 14.33 15.70 7.78
C PRO A 65 13.82 14.32 7.40
N LEU A 66 14.68 13.30 7.55
CA LEU A 66 14.33 11.90 7.25
C LEU A 66 13.09 11.42 8.03
N ALA A 67 12.86 11.94 9.23
CA ALA A 67 11.69 11.61 10.04
C ALA A 67 10.38 12.02 9.35
N GLU A 68 10.33 13.23 8.76
CA GLU A 68 9.17 13.68 7.98
C GLU A 68 8.96 12.77 6.77
N CYS A 69 10.01 12.50 5.98
CA CYS A 69 9.89 11.57 4.84
C CYS A 69 9.41 10.16 5.25
N ALA A 70 9.83 9.67 6.42
CA ALA A 70 9.43 8.37 6.92
C ALA A 70 7.95 8.32 7.36
N GLU A 71 7.43 9.43 7.89
CA GLU A 71 6.01 9.61 8.21
C GLU A 71 5.15 9.52 6.95
N GLU A 72 5.47 10.32 5.92
CA GLU A 72 4.74 10.30 4.64
C GLU A 72 4.78 8.92 3.95
N MET A 73 5.92 8.21 4.05
CA MET A 73 6.03 6.84 3.54
C MET A 73 5.13 5.87 4.32
N ALA A 74 4.99 6.05 5.64
CA ALA A 74 4.11 5.26 6.47
C ALA A 74 2.64 5.54 6.16
N ASP A 75 2.26 6.79 5.90
CA ASP A 75 0.89 7.17 5.54
C ASP A 75 0.46 6.54 4.21
N ILE A 76 1.32 6.56 3.20
CA ILE A 76 1.07 5.86 1.93
C ILE A 76 0.90 4.35 2.15
N LEU A 77 1.73 3.74 3.00
CA LEU A 77 1.62 2.31 3.31
C LEU A 77 0.29 1.99 4.02
N ILE A 78 -0.09 2.77 5.03
CA ILE A 78 -1.35 2.64 5.78
C ILE A 78 -2.54 2.81 4.84
N LEU A 79 -2.50 3.79 3.94
CA LEU A 79 -3.51 3.98 2.93
C LEU A 79 -3.64 2.73 2.07
N LEU A 80 -2.55 2.20 1.48
CA LEU A 80 -2.57 0.99 0.64
C LEU A 80 -3.14 -0.23 1.36
N MET A 81 -2.76 -0.45 2.62
CA MET A 81 -3.36 -1.50 3.46
C MET A 81 -4.86 -1.28 3.68
N GLY A 82 -5.27 -0.03 3.89
CA GLY A 82 -6.69 0.33 3.99
C GLY A 82 -7.47 0.11 2.68
N HIS A 83 -6.86 0.33 1.50
CA HIS A 83 -7.48 0.00 0.21
C HIS A 83 -7.75 -1.50 0.13
N SER A 84 -6.78 -2.33 0.50
CA SER A 84 -6.95 -3.78 0.41
C SER A 84 -8.04 -4.28 1.34
N ILE A 85 -8.20 -3.67 2.53
CA ILE A 85 -9.32 -3.95 3.42
C ILE A 85 -10.66 -3.55 2.79
N ALA A 86 -10.77 -2.35 2.21
CA ALA A 86 -11.99 -1.88 1.54
C ALA A 86 -12.38 -2.75 0.34
N MET A 87 -11.38 -3.22 -0.42
CA MET A 87 -11.57 -4.08 -1.58
C MET A 87 -11.70 -5.57 -1.24
N LYS A 88 -11.51 -5.96 0.03
CA LYS A 88 -11.38 -7.38 0.45
C LYS A 88 -10.34 -8.13 -0.40
N LEU A 89 -9.16 -7.54 -0.53
CA LEU A 89 -8.03 -8.08 -1.29
C LEU A 89 -6.94 -8.54 -0.33
N ASP A 90 -6.39 -9.73 -0.56
CA ASP A 90 -5.19 -10.18 0.14
C ASP A 90 -3.95 -9.49 -0.46
N LEU A 91 -3.53 -8.39 0.18
CA LEU A 91 -2.41 -7.58 -0.28
C LEU A 91 -1.08 -8.31 -0.15
N LYS A 92 -0.92 -9.20 0.84
CA LYS A 92 0.31 -9.96 1.02
C LYS A 92 0.46 -11.00 -0.08
N ASP A 93 -0.60 -11.74 -0.38
CA ASP A 93 -0.57 -12.71 -1.49
C ASP A 93 -0.33 -12.00 -2.83
N ALA A 94 -1.00 -10.87 -3.07
CA ALA A 94 -0.78 -10.04 -4.25
C ALA A 94 0.67 -9.53 -4.35
N PHE A 95 1.26 -9.09 -3.22
CA PHE A 95 2.66 -8.71 -3.13
C PHE A 95 3.59 -9.87 -3.48
N GLU A 96 3.42 -11.04 -2.86
CA GLU A 96 4.25 -12.23 -3.10
C GLU A 96 4.18 -12.71 -4.55
N MET A 97 2.99 -12.72 -5.14
CA MET A 97 2.80 -13.04 -6.55
C MET A 97 3.49 -12.03 -7.47
N LYS A 98 3.46 -10.73 -7.14
CA LYS A 98 4.17 -9.72 -7.90
C LYS A 98 5.68 -9.86 -7.72
N TYR A 99 6.15 -10.07 -6.49
CA TYR A 99 7.55 -10.24 -6.13
C TYR A 99 8.19 -11.41 -6.90
N LYS A 100 7.56 -12.58 -6.89
CA LYS A 100 8.04 -13.77 -7.63
C LYS A 100 8.23 -13.48 -9.12
N ARG A 101 7.31 -12.73 -9.73
CA ARG A 101 7.40 -12.33 -11.15
C ARG A 101 8.52 -11.32 -11.40
N ILE A 102 8.66 -10.29 -10.56
CA ILE A 102 9.68 -9.26 -10.79
C ILE A 102 11.10 -9.80 -10.60
N MET A 103 11.29 -10.79 -9.71
CA MET A 103 12.60 -11.41 -9.47
C MET A 103 13.08 -12.28 -10.63
N GLN A 104 12.21 -12.62 -11.59
CA GLN A 104 12.58 -13.36 -12.81
C GLN A 104 13.02 -12.44 -13.96
N ARG A 105 12.87 -11.13 -13.80
CA ARG A 105 13.12 -10.17 -14.87
C ARG A 105 14.61 -9.84 -14.95
N GLU A 106 15.09 -9.60 -16.16
CA GLU A 106 16.43 -9.09 -16.39
C GLU A 106 16.55 -7.63 -15.95
N ALA A 107 17.69 -7.29 -15.38
CA ALA A 107 18.03 -5.91 -15.04
C ALA A 107 18.55 -5.20 -16.29
N LEU A 108 17.88 -4.12 -16.70
CA LEU A 108 18.33 -3.24 -17.78
C LEU A 108 18.86 -1.94 -17.19
N THR A 109 20.05 -1.51 -17.63
CA THR A 109 20.61 -0.20 -17.24
C THR A 109 20.14 0.86 -18.23
N GLY A 110 19.31 1.79 -17.76
CA GLY A 110 18.85 2.96 -18.51
C GLY A 110 19.55 4.25 -18.07
N ARG A 111 19.20 5.37 -18.73
CA ARG A 111 19.81 6.70 -18.49
C ARG A 111 19.65 7.20 -17.04
N LEU A 112 18.60 6.78 -16.35
CA LEU A 112 18.29 7.20 -14.97
C LEU A 112 18.63 6.13 -13.92
N GLY A 113 19.24 5.02 -14.32
CA GLY A 113 19.60 3.91 -13.42
C GLY A 113 19.12 2.56 -13.90
N VAL A 114 19.21 1.56 -13.02
CA VAL A 114 18.77 0.19 -13.29
C VAL A 114 17.25 0.10 -13.20
N ARG A 115 16.63 -0.52 -14.21
CA ARG A 115 15.19 -0.81 -14.25
C ARG A 115 14.97 -2.30 -14.51
N VAL A 116 14.01 -2.86 -13.79
CA VAL A 116 13.59 -4.26 -13.93
C VAL A 116 12.27 -4.30 -14.72
N THR A 117 12.27 -4.87 -15.92
CA THR A 117 11.12 -4.79 -16.86
C THR A 117 10.81 -6.14 -17.52
N GLU A 118 9.53 -6.35 -17.85
CA GLU A 118 9.05 -7.53 -18.61
C GLU A 118 9.18 -7.33 -20.13
N TYR A 119 9.27 -6.07 -20.58
CA TYR A 119 9.39 -5.74 -21.98
C TYR A 119 10.79 -6.09 -22.48
N GLN A 120 10.92 -7.21 -23.20
CA GLN A 120 11.89 -7.27 -24.29
C GLN A 120 11.48 -6.16 -25.25
N ASN A 121 12.41 -5.30 -25.65
CA ASN A 121 12.17 -4.39 -26.77
C ASN A 121 11.82 -5.26 -27.98
N SER A 122 10.53 -5.46 -28.23
CA SER A 122 10.05 -5.83 -29.55
C SER A 122 10.14 -4.55 -30.36
N ASP A 123 11.26 -4.44 -31.08
CA ASP A 123 11.40 -3.52 -32.21
C ASP A 123 10.25 -3.71 -33.22
#